data_AF-W4QWT8-F1
#
_entry.id   AF-W4QWT8-F1
#
_cell.length_a   1.000
_cell.length_b   1.000
_cell.length_c   1.000
_cell.angle_alpha   90.00
_cell.angle_beta   90.00
_cell.angle_gamma   90.00
#
_symmetry.space_group_name_H-M   'P 1'
#
loop_
_entity.id
_entity.type
_entity.pdbx_description
1 polymer ?
#
loop_
_entity_poly.entity_id
_entity_poly.type
_entity_poly.pdbx_seq_one_letter_code
_entity_poly.pdbx_strand_id
1 'polypeptide(L)'
;MEAHRSHFLPAMSLWKKLVISVVSLILFGGVITYAVYEATKATVTISIDGEEEILVQTHASTVAELMKEQEWNVQEYDQVEPSLDTEIHGNMSITWDQAKQVFVTIQNHEEIVWTTADNVEEFIDELSIEVSEHDFIAPALSEEISDKMNLIYESAFQVELTSDGEQHELWTTSTTVADFLERESVTLGELDRVEPDLETRLGEESEVKVIRVEKVTDVVEESVAFGTVTRKDNELRTGTEKVVQSGENGKVNKHYEVVLEDGEEVSRELVKTETVKEGKDRIVAVGTQPAPTVSRGSSSSSSSAGSSSSGEARSGRTLTVTATAYTAGCSGCSGITATGINLNKNRNMKVIAVDPNVIPLGSRVYVEGYGEAIAGDTGGAIKGNKIDVHVPTKSDAFRWGNRTVKVTILN
;
A
#
# COMPACT_ATOMS: atom_id res chain seq x y z
N MET A 1 -65.76 -36.57 -106.51
CA MET A 1 -66.24 -37.76 -105.78
C MET A 1 -65.01 -38.38 -105.13
N GLU A 2 -64.53 -37.85 -104.00
CA GLU A 2 -65.12 -37.92 -102.65
C GLU A 2 -65.05 -39.30 -102.01
N ALA A 3 -64.29 -39.39 -100.92
CA ALA A 3 -64.72 -40.02 -99.67
C ALA A 3 -63.75 -39.59 -98.54
N HIS A 4 -64.00 -38.43 -97.94
CA HIS A 4 -63.22 -37.94 -96.80
C HIS A 4 -63.53 -38.83 -95.58
N ARG A 5 -62.61 -39.71 -95.17
CA ARG A 5 -62.81 -40.62 -94.02
C ARG A 5 -62.70 -39.84 -92.71
N SER A 6 -63.79 -39.22 -92.27
CA SER A 6 -63.94 -38.73 -90.91
C SER A 6 -64.01 -39.92 -89.95
N HIS A 7 -63.00 -40.05 -89.08
CA HIS A 7 -63.05 -41.00 -87.96
C HIS A 7 -64.12 -40.51 -86.96
N PHE A 8 -65.34 -41.05 -87.07
CA PHE A 8 -66.39 -40.80 -86.11
C PHE A 8 -65.99 -41.35 -84.74
N LEU A 9 -65.94 -40.47 -83.74
CA LEU A 9 -65.85 -40.87 -82.34
C LEU A 9 -67.09 -41.69 -81.97
N PRO A 10 -66.96 -42.80 -81.21
CA PRO A 10 -68.09 -43.66 -80.87
C PRO A 10 -69.12 -42.91 -80.02
N ALA A 11 -70.39 -43.04 -80.39
CA ALA A 11 -71.49 -42.36 -79.71
C ALA A 11 -71.66 -42.86 -78.26
N MET A 12 -71.23 -42.05 -77.29
CA MET A 12 -71.46 -42.34 -75.86
C MET A 12 -72.95 -42.34 -75.51
N SER A 13 -73.38 -43.31 -74.70
CA SER A 13 -74.77 -43.41 -74.25
C SER A 13 -75.16 -42.21 -73.37
N LEU A 14 -76.46 -41.91 -73.32
CA LEU A 14 -77.02 -40.81 -72.53
C LEU A 14 -76.58 -40.86 -71.06
N TRP A 15 -76.52 -42.04 -70.44
CA TRP A 15 -76.01 -42.24 -69.10
C TRP A 15 -74.55 -41.75 -68.94
N LYS A 16 -73.66 -42.09 -69.87
CA LYS A 16 -72.26 -41.66 -69.83
C LYS A 16 -72.13 -40.14 -69.97
N LYS A 17 -72.94 -39.51 -70.84
CA LYS A 17 -72.98 -38.04 -70.98
C LYS A 17 -73.49 -37.36 -69.71
N LEU A 18 -74.50 -37.91 -69.06
CA LEU A 18 -75.08 -37.37 -67.83
C LEU A 18 -74.10 -37.50 -66.66
N VAL A 19 -73.43 -38.66 -66.51
CA VAL A 19 -72.34 -38.86 -65.53
C VAL A 19 -71.19 -37.87 -65.76
N ILE A 20 -70.73 -37.70 -67.00
CA ILE A 20 -69.67 -36.72 -67.32
C ILE A 20 -70.13 -35.30 -66.95
N SER A 21 -71.37 -34.92 -67.29
CA SER A 21 -71.90 -33.59 -66.94
C SER A 21 -71.97 -33.35 -65.44
N VAL A 22 -72.37 -34.35 -64.64
CA VAL A 22 -72.42 -34.26 -63.18
C VAL A 22 -71.02 -34.20 -62.58
N VAL A 23 -70.08 -35.01 -63.06
CA VAL A 23 -68.66 -34.95 -62.64
C VAL A 23 -68.04 -33.60 -62.98
N SER A 24 -68.29 -33.06 -64.19
CA SER A 24 -67.84 -31.72 -64.57
C SER A 24 -68.46 -30.62 -63.71
N LEU A 25 -69.74 -30.73 -63.32
CA LEU A 25 -70.38 -29.78 -62.42
C LEU A 25 -69.78 -29.84 -61.00
N ILE A 26 -69.47 -31.03 -60.49
CA ILE A 26 -68.83 -31.21 -59.17
C ILE A 26 -67.40 -30.65 -59.19
N LEU A 27 -66.63 -30.93 -60.25
CA LEU A 27 -65.28 -30.37 -60.41
C LEU A 27 -65.31 -28.84 -60.55
N PHE A 28 -66.24 -28.30 -61.32
CA PHE A 28 -66.42 -26.85 -61.47
C PHE A 28 -66.86 -26.18 -60.16
N GLY A 29 -67.78 -26.82 -59.42
CA GLY A 29 -68.17 -26.39 -58.08
C GLY A 29 -66.99 -26.39 -57.11
N GLY A 30 -66.19 -27.46 -57.09
CA GLY A 30 -64.98 -27.55 -56.28
C GLY A 30 -63.95 -26.47 -56.61
N VAL A 31 -63.74 -26.16 -57.89
CA VAL A 31 -62.86 -25.06 -58.34
C VAL A 31 -63.40 -23.69 -57.88
N ILE A 32 -64.71 -23.44 -57.95
CA ILE A 32 -65.31 -22.20 -57.44
C ILE A 32 -65.19 -22.12 -55.92
N THR A 33 -65.49 -23.18 -55.19
CA THR A 33 -65.37 -23.21 -53.72
C THR A 33 -63.93 -22.99 -53.28
N TYR A 34 -62.96 -23.61 -53.97
CA TYR A 34 -61.54 -23.38 -53.72
C TYR A 34 -61.12 -21.94 -54.03
N ALA A 35 -61.56 -21.37 -55.15
CA ALA A 35 -61.25 -19.98 -55.51
C ALA A 35 -61.88 -18.96 -54.54
N VAL A 36 -63.07 -19.23 -53.99
CA VAL A 36 -63.67 -18.41 -52.93
C VAL A 36 -62.90 -18.57 -51.62
N TYR A 37 -62.49 -19.79 -51.25
CA TYR A 37 -61.69 -20.05 -50.05
C TYR A 37 -60.34 -19.33 -50.11
N GLU A 38 -59.58 -19.45 -51.20
CA GLU A 38 -58.33 -18.69 -51.40
C GLU A 38 -58.54 -17.17 -51.30
N ALA A 39 -59.69 -16.67 -51.76
CA ALA A 39 -60.05 -15.25 -51.66
C ALA A 39 -60.48 -14.79 -50.24
N THR A 40 -60.65 -15.69 -49.26
CA THR A 40 -60.90 -15.34 -47.85
C THR A 40 -59.64 -15.36 -46.98
N LYS A 41 -58.43 -15.42 -47.56
CA LYS A 41 -57.17 -15.28 -46.81
C LYS A 41 -57.00 -13.84 -46.30
N ALA A 42 -56.57 -13.70 -45.05
CA ALA A 42 -56.01 -12.45 -44.58
C ALA A 42 -54.63 -12.24 -45.21
N THR A 43 -54.31 -11.02 -45.62
CA THR A 43 -52.94 -10.63 -45.99
C THR A 43 -52.32 -9.91 -44.81
N VAL A 44 -51.12 -10.33 -44.40
CA VAL A 44 -50.39 -9.85 -43.22
C VAL A 44 -48.96 -9.54 -43.65
N THR A 45 -48.41 -8.42 -43.18
CA THR A 45 -46.97 -8.12 -43.29
C THR A 45 -46.28 -8.60 -42.03
N ILE A 46 -45.15 -9.28 -42.16
CA ILE A 46 -44.36 -9.78 -41.04
C ILE A 46 -42.94 -9.26 -41.22
N SER A 47 -42.42 -8.50 -40.25
CA SER A 47 -41.02 -8.09 -40.19
C SER A 47 -40.27 -9.08 -39.33
N ILE A 48 -39.15 -9.62 -39.82
CA ILE A 48 -38.25 -10.47 -39.04
C ILE A 48 -36.96 -9.68 -38.78
N ASP A 49 -36.55 -9.60 -37.51
CA ASP A 49 -35.32 -8.93 -37.03
C ASP A 49 -35.12 -7.53 -37.63
N GLY A 50 -36.20 -6.74 -37.76
CA GLY A 50 -36.18 -5.40 -38.36
C GLY A 50 -35.84 -5.29 -39.86
N GLU A 51 -35.33 -6.35 -40.51
CA GLU A 51 -34.79 -6.29 -41.89
C GLU A 51 -35.77 -6.77 -42.98
N GLU A 52 -36.43 -7.92 -42.80
CA GLU A 52 -37.20 -8.57 -43.86
C GLU A 52 -38.72 -8.43 -43.71
N GLU A 53 -39.36 -7.56 -44.51
CA GLU A 53 -40.82 -7.51 -44.66
C GLU A 53 -41.35 -8.62 -45.59
N ILE A 54 -42.01 -9.63 -45.01
CA ILE A 54 -42.63 -10.76 -45.70
C ILE A 54 -44.15 -10.58 -45.75
N LEU A 55 -44.74 -10.64 -46.95
CA LEU A 55 -46.20 -10.66 -47.15
C LEU A 55 -46.73 -12.09 -47.15
N VAL A 56 -47.48 -12.45 -46.10
CA VAL A 56 -48.10 -13.79 -45.93
C VAL A 56 -49.60 -13.72 -46.16
N GLN A 57 -50.15 -14.72 -46.87
CA GLN A 57 -51.59 -14.91 -47.04
C GLN A 57 -52.04 -16.17 -46.29
N THR A 58 -52.88 -16.00 -45.27
CA THR A 58 -53.17 -17.03 -44.28
C THR A 58 -54.66 -17.18 -43.96
N HIS A 59 -55.03 -18.35 -43.45
CA HIS A 59 -56.31 -18.63 -42.80
C HIS A 59 -56.20 -18.80 -41.28
N ALA A 60 -55.00 -18.62 -40.71
CA ALA A 60 -54.76 -18.67 -39.29
C ALA A 60 -55.66 -17.66 -38.55
N SER A 61 -56.18 -18.11 -37.40
CA SER A 61 -57.06 -17.32 -36.55
C SER A 61 -56.25 -16.38 -35.64
N THR A 62 -55.04 -16.78 -35.26
CA THR A 62 -54.14 -16.02 -34.36
C THR A 62 -52.70 -15.98 -34.87
N VAL A 63 -51.90 -15.06 -34.34
CA VAL A 63 -50.46 -14.95 -34.61
C VAL A 63 -49.73 -16.28 -34.34
N ALA A 64 -50.04 -16.99 -33.25
CA ALA A 64 -49.47 -18.31 -32.94
C ALA A 64 -49.78 -19.37 -34.02
N GLU A 65 -51.00 -19.37 -34.55
CA GLU A 65 -51.39 -20.30 -35.63
C GLU A 65 -50.68 -19.94 -36.94
N LEU A 66 -50.47 -18.65 -37.21
CA LEU A 66 -49.74 -18.13 -38.38
C LEU A 66 -48.26 -18.51 -38.35
N MET A 67 -47.54 -18.25 -37.25
CA MET A 67 -46.13 -18.62 -37.11
C MET A 67 -45.96 -20.14 -37.32
N LYS A 68 -46.85 -20.94 -36.73
CA LYS A 68 -46.86 -22.40 -36.88
C LYS A 68 -47.20 -22.86 -38.30
N GLU A 69 -48.07 -22.16 -39.03
CA GLU A 69 -48.36 -22.44 -40.44
C GLU A 69 -47.12 -22.24 -41.34
N GLN A 70 -46.28 -21.25 -41.03
CA GLN A 70 -45.03 -21.00 -41.74
C GLN A 70 -43.84 -21.88 -41.29
N GLU A 71 -44.07 -22.84 -40.38
CA GLU A 71 -43.04 -23.65 -39.71
C GLU A 71 -42.02 -22.82 -38.91
N TRP A 72 -42.35 -21.58 -38.54
CA TRP A 72 -41.53 -20.69 -37.72
C TRP A 72 -41.72 -21.00 -36.23
N ASN A 73 -40.62 -21.40 -35.59
CA ASN A 73 -40.60 -21.87 -34.21
C ASN A 73 -40.13 -20.75 -33.28
N VAL A 74 -41.06 -19.87 -32.88
CA VAL A 74 -40.84 -18.80 -31.88
C VAL A 74 -40.30 -19.41 -30.57
N GLN A 75 -39.18 -18.88 -30.07
CA GLN A 75 -38.57 -19.30 -28.80
C GLN A 75 -39.23 -18.62 -27.59
N GLU A 76 -38.87 -19.06 -26.38
CA GLU A 76 -39.41 -18.51 -25.12
C GLU A 76 -39.04 -17.04 -24.88
N TYR A 77 -37.91 -16.58 -25.44
CA TYR A 77 -37.37 -15.25 -25.24
C TYR A 77 -37.59 -14.29 -26.43
N ASP A 78 -38.10 -14.78 -27.56
CA ASP A 78 -38.35 -13.95 -28.75
C ASP A 78 -39.46 -12.92 -28.49
N GLN A 79 -39.31 -11.72 -29.03
CA GLN A 79 -40.36 -10.70 -29.00
C GLN A 79 -41.25 -10.85 -30.24
N VAL A 80 -42.58 -10.89 -30.03
CA VAL A 80 -43.56 -10.91 -31.12
C VAL A 80 -44.64 -9.89 -30.84
N GLU A 81 -44.73 -8.86 -31.68
CA GLU A 81 -45.75 -7.82 -31.58
C GLU A 81 -46.65 -7.76 -32.82
N PRO A 82 -47.98 -7.78 -32.68
CA PRO A 82 -48.73 -8.00 -31.44
C PRO A 82 -48.63 -9.47 -30.99
N SER A 83 -48.98 -9.73 -29.72
CA SER A 83 -48.72 -11.01 -29.06
C SER A 83 -49.32 -12.23 -29.76
N LEU A 84 -48.75 -13.40 -29.51
CA LEU A 84 -49.11 -14.70 -30.10
C LEU A 84 -50.62 -15.05 -30.05
N ASP A 85 -51.35 -14.60 -29.03
CA ASP A 85 -52.79 -14.84 -28.88
C ASP A 85 -53.68 -13.87 -29.70
N THR A 86 -53.10 -12.85 -30.34
CA THR A 86 -53.85 -11.82 -31.07
C THR A 86 -54.53 -12.40 -32.32
N GLU A 87 -55.80 -12.04 -32.54
CA GLU A 87 -56.56 -12.46 -33.72
C GLU A 87 -56.03 -11.82 -35.01
N ILE A 88 -55.90 -12.61 -36.09
CA ILE A 88 -55.41 -12.15 -37.38
C ILE A 88 -56.49 -11.36 -38.13
N HIS A 89 -56.11 -10.18 -38.65
CA HIS A 89 -56.94 -9.35 -39.50
C HIS A 89 -56.19 -8.94 -40.78
N GLY A 90 -56.90 -8.54 -41.83
CA GLY A 90 -56.30 -8.11 -43.09
C GLY A 90 -55.54 -6.78 -42.95
N ASN A 91 -54.38 -6.69 -43.60
CA ASN A 91 -53.42 -5.58 -43.55
C ASN A 91 -52.83 -5.33 -42.15
N MET A 92 -52.75 -6.37 -41.33
CA MET A 92 -52.03 -6.38 -40.07
C MET A 92 -50.52 -6.39 -40.31
N SER A 93 -49.76 -5.73 -39.43
CA SER A 93 -48.31 -5.86 -39.34
C SER A 93 -47.98 -6.66 -38.09
N ILE A 94 -46.98 -7.53 -38.18
CA ILE A 94 -46.42 -8.30 -37.08
C ILE A 94 -44.89 -8.09 -37.11
N THR A 95 -44.25 -7.84 -35.98
CA THR A 95 -42.79 -8.00 -35.83
C THR A 95 -42.50 -9.29 -35.10
N TRP A 96 -41.41 -9.95 -35.47
CA TRP A 96 -40.84 -11.07 -34.76
C TRP A 96 -39.33 -10.87 -34.70
N ASP A 97 -38.85 -10.54 -33.51
CA ASP A 97 -37.47 -10.20 -33.25
C ASP A 97 -36.89 -11.36 -32.41
N GLN A 98 -35.89 -12.04 -32.97
CA GLN A 98 -35.36 -13.29 -32.45
C GLN A 98 -34.37 -13.02 -31.31
N ALA A 99 -34.55 -13.70 -30.19
CA ALA A 99 -33.66 -13.50 -29.05
C ALA A 99 -32.30 -14.14 -29.28
N LYS A 100 -31.25 -13.32 -29.16
CA LYS A 100 -29.84 -13.70 -29.33
C LYS A 100 -29.25 -14.02 -27.96
N GLN A 101 -28.47 -15.10 -27.86
CA GLN A 101 -27.77 -15.45 -26.62
C GLN A 101 -26.49 -14.62 -26.49
N VAL A 102 -26.32 -13.86 -25.41
CA VAL A 102 -25.10 -13.08 -25.13
C VAL A 102 -24.45 -13.57 -23.84
N PHE A 103 -23.14 -13.82 -23.89
CA PHE A 103 -22.31 -14.10 -22.73
C PHE A 103 -21.79 -12.77 -22.18
N VAL A 104 -22.27 -12.38 -21.01
CA VAL A 104 -21.98 -11.07 -20.40
C VAL A 104 -20.98 -11.27 -19.27
N THR A 105 -19.93 -10.45 -19.25
CA THR A 105 -18.94 -10.39 -18.17
C THR A 105 -18.95 -8.99 -17.57
N ILE A 106 -19.63 -8.81 -16.43
CA ILE A 106 -19.68 -7.55 -15.69
C ILE A 106 -18.79 -7.68 -14.46
N GLN A 107 -17.79 -6.82 -14.30
CA GLN A 107 -16.91 -6.83 -13.12
C GLN A 107 -16.33 -8.22 -12.79
N ASN A 108 -15.91 -8.95 -13.83
CA ASN A 108 -15.40 -10.34 -13.74
C ASN A 108 -16.42 -11.37 -13.18
N HIS A 109 -17.73 -11.09 -13.29
CA HIS A 109 -18.83 -12.05 -13.10
C HIS A 109 -19.45 -12.42 -14.46
N GLU A 110 -19.42 -13.71 -14.79
CA GLU A 110 -19.98 -14.25 -16.05
C GLU A 110 -21.45 -14.62 -15.90
N GLU A 111 -22.28 -14.19 -16.84
CA GLU A 111 -23.69 -14.58 -16.96
C GLU A 111 -24.13 -14.77 -18.43
N ILE A 112 -25.31 -15.35 -18.63
CA ILE A 112 -25.88 -15.60 -19.96
C ILE A 112 -27.23 -14.90 -20.01
N VAL A 113 -27.38 -13.97 -20.95
CA VAL A 113 -28.57 -13.16 -21.15
C VAL A 113 -29.14 -13.44 -22.54
N TRP A 114 -30.46 -13.35 -22.67
CA TRP A 114 -31.16 -13.38 -23.96
C TRP A 114 -31.74 -11.99 -24.20
N THR A 115 -31.49 -11.42 -25.37
CA THR A 115 -31.91 -10.07 -25.75
C THR A 115 -32.36 -10.02 -27.21
N THR A 116 -33.27 -9.12 -27.51
CA THR A 116 -33.71 -8.77 -28.87
C THR A 116 -33.11 -7.45 -29.36
N ALA A 117 -32.25 -6.80 -28.57
CA ALA A 117 -31.60 -5.54 -28.91
C ALA A 117 -30.81 -5.61 -30.24
N ASP A 118 -30.83 -4.51 -30.98
CA ASP A 118 -30.13 -4.38 -32.25
C ASP A 118 -28.61 -4.32 -32.04
N ASN A 119 -28.17 -3.59 -31.02
CA ASN A 119 -26.77 -3.25 -30.79
C ASN A 119 -26.39 -3.22 -29.30
N VAL A 120 -25.08 -3.10 -29.04
CA VAL A 120 -24.51 -3.11 -27.67
C VAL A 120 -24.98 -1.93 -26.81
N GLU A 121 -25.24 -0.75 -27.37
CA GLU A 121 -25.77 0.41 -26.61
C GLU A 121 -27.15 0.10 -26.04
N GLU A 122 -28.08 -0.36 -26.88
CA GLU A 122 -29.43 -0.75 -26.46
C GLU A 122 -29.42 -1.91 -25.45
N PHE A 123 -28.57 -2.91 -25.67
CA PHE A 123 -28.46 -4.04 -24.75
C PHE A 123 -27.88 -3.63 -23.36
N ILE A 124 -26.96 -2.67 -23.33
CA ILE A 124 -26.44 -2.09 -22.08
C ILE A 124 -27.51 -1.30 -21.32
N ASP A 125 -28.37 -0.57 -22.06
CA ASP A 125 -29.55 0.10 -21.49
C ASP A 125 -30.57 -0.91 -20.93
N GLU A 126 -30.81 -2.05 -21.58
CA GLU A 126 -31.65 -3.15 -21.06
C GLU A 126 -31.11 -3.68 -19.71
N LEU A 127 -29.79 -3.85 -19.61
CA LEU A 127 -29.11 -4.24 -18.37
C LEU A 127 -29.11 -3.14 -17.30
N SER A 128 -29.60 -1.94 -17.62
CA SER A 128 -29.63 -0.75 -16.74
C SER A 128 -28.24 -0.33 -16.26
N ILE A 129 -27.24 -0.42 -17.14
CA ILE A 129 -25.85 -0.05 -16.88
C ILE A 129 -25.57 1.36 -17.43
N GLU A 130 -25.25 2.31 -16.55
CA GLU A 130 -24.80 3.65 -16.96
C GLU A 130 -23.30 3.61 -17.33
N VAL A 131 -22.96 3.84 -18.60
CA VAL A 131 -21.57 3.81 -19.10
C VAL A 131 -20.92 5.20 -19.04
N SER A 132 -19.75 5.26 -18.40
CA SER A 132 -18.87 6.43 -18.29
C SER A 132 -17.83 6.50 -19.42
N GLU A 133 -17.26 7.68 -19.67
CA GLU A 133 -16.19 7.91 -20.68
C GLU A 133 -14.92 7.09 -20.41
N HIS A 134 -14.70 6.67 -19.17
CA HIS A 134 -13.50 5.94 -18.74
C HIS A 134 -13.72 4.42 -18.61
N ASP A 135 -14.97 3.95 -18.70
CA ASP A 135 -15.27 2.51 -18.60
C ASP A 135 -14.71 1.73 -19.78
N PHE A 136 -14.42 0.45 -19.55
CA PHE A 136 -14.06 -0.47 -20.62
C PHE A 136 -15.28 -1.27 -21.06
N ILE A 137 -15.61 -1.20 -22.35
CA ILE A 137 -16.61 -2.04 -22.99
C ILE A 137 -16.04 -2.69 -24.26
N ALA A 138 -16.29 -3.98 -24.43
CA ALA A 138 -15.95 -4.72 -25.64
C ALA A 138 -17.04 -5.77 -25.94
N PRO A 139 -17.65 -5.81 -27.15
CA PRO A 139 -17.44 -4.91 -28.30
C PRO A 139 -17.84 -3.45 -28.05
N ALA A 140 -17.66 -2.60 -29.06
CA ALA A 140 -18.07 -1.19 -28.97
C ALA A 140 -19.61 -1.06 -28.90
N LEU A 141 -20.11 0.01 -28.27
CA LEU A 141 -21.55 0.31 -28.14
C LEU A 141 -22.33 0.24 -29.48
N SER A 142 -21.71 0.62 -30.60
CA SER A 142 -22.33 0.58 -31.92
C SER A 142 -22.23 -0.78 -32.64
N GLU A 143 -21.71 -1.83 -32.01
CA GLU A 143 -21.64 -3.17 -32.61
C GLU A 143 -23.03 -3.85 -32.56
N GLU A 144 -23.43 -4.50 -33.65
CA GLU A 144 -24.70 -5.24 -33.73
C GLU A 144 -24.67 -6.50 -32.86
N ILE A 145 -25.74 -6.76 -32.09
CA ILE A 145 -25.81 -7.99 -31.27
C ILE A 145 -25.89 -9.20 -32.19
N SER A 146 -25.08 -10.22 -31.86
CA SER A 146 -25.04 -11.51 -32.56
C SER A 146 -25.15 -12.69 -31.59
N ASP A 147 -25.71 -13.80 -32.07
CA ASP A 147 -25.83 -15.02 -31.26
C ASP A 147 -24.46 -15.53 -30.81
N LYS A 148 -24.34 -15.79 -29.50
CA LYS A 148 -23.13 -16.18 -28.78
C LYS A 148 -22.03 -15.10 -28.76
N MET A 149 -22.40 -13.83 -28.91
CA MET A 149 -21.51 -12.70 -28.61
C MET A 149 -20.98 -12.80 -27.17
N ASN A 150 -19.72 -12.40 -26.98
CA ASN A 150 -19.14 -12.21 -25.65
C ASN A 150 -18.99 -10.71 -25.43
N LEU A 151 -19.72 -10.17 -24.45
CA LEU A 151 -19.69 -8.79 -24.03
C LEU A 151 -18.97 -8.68 -22.69
N ILE A 152 -18.00 -7.77 -22.60
CA ILE A 152 -17.25 -7.46 -21.39
C ILE A 152 -17.52 -6.01 -21.04
N TYR A 153 -17.90 -5.77 -19.78
CA TYR A 153 -18.06 -4.45 -19.20
C TYR A 153 -17.30 -4.36 -17.87
N GLU A 154 -16.35 -3.43 -17.79
CA GLU A 154 -15.62 -3.07 -16.59
C GLU A 154 -15.81 -1.57 -16.33
N SER A 155 -16.56 -1.23 -15.29
CA SER A 155 -16.64 0.18 -14.87
C SER A 155 -15.31 0.62 -14.28
N ALA A 156 -14.83 1.77 -14.72
CA ALA A 156 -13.62 2.39 -14.24
C ALA A 156 -13.90 3.27 -13.03
N PHE A 157 -12.96 3.26 -12.08
CA PHE A 157 -13.02 4.07 -10.87
C PHE A 157 -11.72 4.85 -10.70
N GLN A 158 -11.81 5.93 -9.91
CA GLN A 158 -10.69 6.82 -9.65
C GLN A 158 -9.84 6.32 -8.47
N VAL A 159 -8.51 6.29 -8.67
CA VAL A 159 -7.49 5.86 -7.72
C VAL A 159 -6.45 6.98 -7.59
N GLU A 160 -6.03 7.29 -6.36
CA GLU A 160 -4.91 8.21 -6.11
C GLU A 160 -3.60 7.41 -6.08
N LEU A 161 -2.68 7.68 -7.01
CA LEU A 161 -1.33 7.14 -7.01
C LEU A 161 -0.35 8.18 -6.44
N THR A 162 0.24 7.86 -5.29
CA THR A 162 1.38 8.60 -4.74
C THR A 162 2.67 7.84 -5.07
N SER A 163 3.53 8.39 -5.92
CA SER A 163 4.85 7.81 -6.25
C SER A 163 5.91 8.90 -6.35
N ASP A 164 7.12 8.62 -5.85
CA ASP A 164 8.30 9.50 -6.00
C ASP A 164 8.09 10.94 -5.47
N GLY A 165 7.14 11.10 -4.52
CA GLY A 165 6.76 12.38 -3.91
C GLY A 165 5.69 13.18 -4.66
N GLU A 166 5.18 12.67 -5.78
CA GLU A 166 4.07 13.25 -6.54
C GLU A 166 2.78 12.46 -6.34
N GLN A 167 1.62 13.15 -6.38
CA GLN A 167 0.29 12.56 -6.30
C GLN A 167 -0.42 12.74 -7.64
N HIS A 168 -1.04 11.67 -8.15
CA HIS A 168 -1.75 11.64 -9.43
C HIS A 168 -3.11 10.97 -9.27
N GLU A 169 -4.16 11.58 -9.79
CA GLU A 169 -5.51 11.00 -9.84
C GLU A 169 -5.70 10.28 -11.19
N LEU A 170 -5.94 8.97 -11.16
CA LEU A 170 -5.96 8.11 -12.34
C LEU A 170 -7.24 7.25 -12.39
N TRP A 171 -7.79 7.07 -13.58
CA TRP A 171 -8.93 6.20 -13.84
C TRP A 171 -8.45 4.80 -14.23
N THR A 172 -9.00 3.76 -13.61
CA THR A 172 -8.61 2.38 -13.89
C THR A 172 -9.77 1.40 -13.80
N THR A 173 -9.70 0.31 -14.57
CA THR A 173 -10.52 -0.89 -14.38
C THR A 173 -9.75 -2.00 -13.64
N SER A 174 -8.46 -1.79 -13.34
CA SER A 174 -7.60 -2.78 -12.67
C SER A 174 -8.11 -3.09 -11.25
N THR A 175 -8.49 -4.34 -11.02
CA THR A 175 -9.07 -4.74 -9.72
C THR A 175 -8.05 -4.89 -8.59
N THR A 176 -6.74 -4.91 -8.86
CA THR A 176 -5.68 -5.05 -7.84
C THR A 176 -4.61 -3.96 -7.96
N VAL A 177 -3.88 -3.73 -6.86
CA VAL A 177 -2.71 -2.83 -6.82
C VAL A 177 -1.64 -3.26 -7.82
N ALA A 178 -1.37 -4.57 -7.97
CA ALA A 178 -0.41 -5.09 -8.93
C ALA A 178 -0.78 -4.74 -10.38
N ASP A 179 -2.01 -5.06 -10.79
CA ASP A 179 -2.51 -4.82 -12.15
C ASP A 179 -2.60 -3.31 -12.45
N PHE A 180 -2.88 -2.49 -11.44
CA PHE A 180 -2.89 -1.02 -11.56
C PHE A 180 -1.48 -0.47 -11.83
N LEU A 181 -0.50 -0.84 -11.00
CA LEU A 181 0.88 -0.37 -11.16
C LEU A 181 1.54 -0.88 -12.45
N GLU A 182 1.24 -2.10 -12.90
CA GLU A 182 1.72 -2.60 -14.20
C GLU A 182 1.13 -1.78 -15.37
N ARG A 183 -0.18 -1.48 -15.33
CA ARG A 183 -0.86 -0.70 -16.38
C ARG A 183 -0.32 0.73 -16.47
N GLU A 184 -0.11 1.38 -15.33
CA GLU A 184 0.52 2.71 -15.23
C GLU A 184 2.04 2.67 -15.45
N SER A 185 2.61 1.52 -15.81
CA SER A 185 4.04 1.33 -16.12
C SER A 185 4.99 1.68 -14.96
N VAL A 186 4.51 1.57 -13.70
CA VAL A 186 5.28 1.87 -12.49
C VAL A 186 6.15 0.69 -12.11
N THR A 187 7.45 0.78 -12.41
CA THR A 187 8.42 -0.25 -12.03
C THR A 187 8.85 -0.11 -10.56
N LEU A 188 8.78 -1.21 -9.82
CA LEU A 188 9.25 -1.31 -8.43
C LEU A 188 10.70 -1.84 -8.37
N GLY A 189 11.53 -1.26 -7.50
CA GLY A 189 12.86 -1.77 -7.15
C GLY A 189 12.80 -2.98 -6.21
N GLU A 190 13.91 -3.71 -6.05
CA GLU A 190 13.98 -4.94 -5.24
C GLU A 190 13.62 -4.77 -3.75
N LEU A 191 13.72 -3.54 -3.23
CA LEU A 191 13.42 -3.18 -1.85
C LEU A 191 12.16 -2.31 -1.71
N ASP A 192 11.63 -1.80 -2.83
CA ASP A 192 10.50 -0.88 -2.83
C ASP A 192 9.26 -1.54 -2.21
N ARG A 193 8.42 -0.72 -1.59
CA ARG A 193 7.21 -1.16 -0.90
C ARG A 193 6.01 -0.45 -1.51
N VAL A 194 4.86 -1.10 -1.48
CA VAL A 194 3.59 -0.49 -1.87
C VAL A 194 2.62 -0.62 -0.70
N GLU A 195 1.86 0.43 -0.45
CA GLU A 195 0.78 0.47 0.54
C GLU A 195 -0.51 0.91 -0.19
N PRO A 196 -1.59 0.10 -0.23
CA PRO A 196 -1.70 -1.25 0.32
C PRO A 196 -0.91 -2.32 -0.49
N ASP A 197 -0.86 -3.56 0.03
CA ASP A 197 -0.09 -4.66 -0.59
C ASP A 197 -0.57 -4.95 -2.04
N LEU A 198 0.34 -5.46 -2.89
CA LEU A 198 0.11 -5.73 -4.33
C LEU A 198 -1.16 -6.55 -4.65
N GLU A 199 -1.53 -7.51 -3.80
CA GLU A 199 -2.71 -8.38 -3.97
C GLU A 199 -4.01 -7.75 -3.45
N THR A 200 -3.94 -6.52 -2.90
CA THR A 200 -5.10 -5.82 -2.35
C THR A 200 -6.01 -5.39 -3.49
N ARG A 201 -7.31 -5.62 -3.32
CA ARG A 201 -8.30 -5.14 -4.28
C ARG A 201 -8.50 -3.63 -4.14
N LEU A 202 -8.52 -2.96 -5.29
CA LEU A 202 -8.86 -1.55 -5.39
C LEU A 202 -10.37 -1.37 -5.58
N GLY A 203 -10.83 -0.16 -5.28
CA GLY A 203 -12.17 0.35 -5.56
C GLY A 203 -12.16 1.88 -5.56
N GLU A 204 -13.34 2.50 -5.61
CA GLU A 204 -13.51 3.96 -5.57
C GLU A 204 -12.73 4.61 -4.41
N GLU A 205 -12.07 5.74 -4.71
CA GLU A 205 -11.28 6.53 -3.75
C GLU A 205 -10.13 5.76 -3.06
N SER A 206 -9.61 4.70 -3.69
CA SER A 206 -8.43 3.99 -3.16
C SER A 206 -7.16 4.83 -3.30
N GLU A 207 -6.36 4.90 -2.23
CA GLU A 207 -5.02 5.47 -2.22
C GLU A 207 -3.99 4.33 -2.41
N VAL A 208 -3.09 4.48 -3.38
CA VAL A 208 -1.95 3.59 -3.64
C VAL A 208 -0.66 4.39 -3.49
N LYS A 209 0.15 4.07 -2.50
CA LYS A 209 1.45 4.69 -2.27
C LYS A 209 2.59 3.75 -2.62
N VAL A 210 3.46 4.18 -3.53
CA VAL A 210 4.76 3.55 -3.81
C VAL A 210 5.82 4.24 -2.97
N ILE A 211 6.52 3.45 -2.15
CA ILE A 211 7.57 3.89 -1.22
C ILE A 211 8.90 3.38 -1.76
N ARG A 212 9.80 4.30 -2.14
CA ARG A 212 11.13 3.97 -2.64
C ARG A 212 12.07 3.65 -1.48
N VAL A 213 12.68 2.46 -1.48
CA VAL A 213 13.52 2.02 -0.36
C VAL A 213 14.98 1.85 -0.79
N GLU A 214 15.86 2.67 -0.23
CA GLU A 214 17.31 2.56 -0.46
C GLU A 214 18.04 2.08 0.81
N LYS A 215 19.09 1.26 0.62
CA LYS A 215 20.03 0.88 1.68
C LYS A 215 21.42 1.37 1.35
N VAL A 216 21.90 2.34 2.13
CA VAL A 216 23.23 2.94 1.95
C VAL A 216 24.14 2.65 3.14
N THR A 217 25.46 2.63 2.90
CA THR A 217 26.46 2.54 3.97
C THR A 217 27.04 3.93 4.25
N ASP A 218 26.67 4.51 5.40
CA ASP A 218 27.23 5.76 5.91
C ASP A 218 28.49 5.48 6.75
N VAL A 219 29.53 6.31 6.64
CA VAL A 219 30.82 6.09 7.30
C VAL A 219 31.26 7.34 8.07
N VAL A 220 31.17 7.25 9.39
CA VAL A 220 31.46 8.36 10.31
C VAL A 220 32.81 8.13 11.01
N GLU A 221 33.76 9.06 10.84
CA GLU A 221 35.01 9.06 11.61
C GLU A 221 34.78 9.67 13.01
N GLU A 222 35.15 8.93 14.06
CA GLU A 222 35.12 9.40 15.44
C GLU A 222 36.50 9.32 16.10
N SER A 223 36.83 10.32 16.93
CA SER A 223 38.05 10.30 17.74
C SER A 223 37.85 9.53 19.05
N VAL A 224 38.69 8.53 19.31
CA VAL A 224 38.70 7.79 20.59
C VAL A 224 39.70 8.46 21.54
N ALA A 225 39.23 8.90 22.70
CA ALA A 225 40.05 9.55 23.71
C ALA A 225 41.08 8.59 24.31
N PHE A 226 42.32 9.05 24.50
CA PHE A 226 43.38 8.26 25.15
C PHE A 226 43.18 8.14 26.67
N GLY A 227 43.63 7.01 27.24
CA GLY A 227 43.70 6.80 28.68
C GLY A 227 44.91 7.50 29.32
N THR A 228 44.92 7.61 30.65
CA THR A 228 46.11 8.02 31.40
C THR A 228 46.57 6.86 32.28
N VAL A 229 47.80 6.39 32.05
CA VAL A 229 48.41 5.26 32.77
C VAL A 229 49.45 5.80 33.75
N THR A 230 49.22 5.58 35.04
CA THR A 230 50.12 6.00 36.10
C THR A 230 51.16 4.92 36.39
N ARG A 231 52.45 5.26 36.29
CA ARG A 231 53.58 4.37 36.56
C ARG A 231 54.34 4.84 37.79
N LYS A 232 54.61 3.95 38.75
CA LYS A 232 55.45 4.29 39.92
C LYS A 232 56.91 4.43 39.50
N ASP A 233 57.57 5.43 40.06
CA ASP A 233 58.97 5.76 39.81
C ASP A 233 59.67 5.99 41.16
N ASN A 234 60.79 5.32 41.41
CA ASN A 234 61.54 5.39 42.67
C ASN A 234 62.72 6.38 42.63
N GLU A 235 62.98 7.01 41.48
CA GLU A 235 63.92 8.12 41.33
C GLU A 235 63.20 9.47 41.57
N LEU A 236 61.90 9.52 41.29
CA LEU A 236 61.04 10.67 41.60
C LEU A 236 60.58 10.68 43.07
N ARG A 237 60.58 11.88 43.66
CA ARG A 237 60.16 12.10 45.06
C ARG A 237 58.64 11.95 45.21
N THR A 238 58.19 11.36 46.31
CA THR A 238 56.77 11.27 46.65
C THR A 238 56.09 12.64 46.57
N GLY A 239 54.98 12.71 45.82
CA GLY A 239 54.25 13.96 45.54
C GLY A 239 54.69 14.70 44.27
N THR A 240 55.70 14.21 43.54
CA THR A 240 56.05 14.72 42.21
C THR A 240 55.50 13.82 41.10
N GLU A 241 55.08 14.44 39.99
CA GLU A 241 54.65 13.76 38.78
C GLU A 241 55.49 14.22 37.58
N LYS A 242 55.71 13.32 36.61
CA LYS A 242 56.38 13.62 35.34
C LYS A 242 55.68 12.92 34.19
N VAL A 243 55.28 13.65 33.16
CA VAL A 243 54.78 13.03 31.92
C VAL A 243 55.94 12.33 31.22
N VAL A 244 55.80 11.02 31.02
CA VAL A 244 56.77 10.16 30.30
C VAL A 244 56.41 10.10 28.81
N GLN A 245 55.11 10.00 28.52
CA GLN A 245 54.57 9.92 27.17
C GLN A 245 53.32 10.80 27.08
N SER A 246 53.27 11.68 26.08
CA SER A 246 52.05 12.40 25.72
C SER A 246 51.02 11.43 25.15
N GLY A 247 49.77 11.56 25.58
CA GLY A 247 48.68 10.80 24.98
C GLY A 247 48.31 11.33 23.59
N GLU A 248 47.77 10.46 22.75
CA GLU A 248 47.34 10.76 21.39
C GLU A 248 46.01 10.05 21.12
N ASN A 249 44.98 10.79 20.69
CA ASN A 249 43.66 10.20 20.43
C ASN A 249 43.76 9.20 19.26
N GLY A 250 43.07 8.08 19.41
CA GLY A 250 42.80 7.18 18.31
C GLY A 250 41.72 7.73 17.38
N LYS A 251 41.52 7.05 16.24
CA LYS A 251 40.42 7.29 15.30
C LYS A 251 39.79 5.95 14.92
N VAL A 252 38.46 5.92 14.88
CA VAL A 252 37.69 4.78 14.37
C VAL A 252 36.72 5.27 13.30
N ASN A 253 36.53 4.47 12.26
CA ASN A 253 35.43 4.62 11.32
C ASN A 253 34.29 3.72 11.78
N LYS A 254 33.11 4.29 11.93
CA LYS A 254 31.86 3.56 12.17
C LYS A 254 31.10 3.50 10.86
N HIS A 255 30.87 2.28 10.38
CA HIS A 255 30.03 2.03 9.23
C HIS A 255 28.62 1.73 9.73
N TYR A 256 27.66 2.49 9.24
CA TYR A 256 26.25 2.31 9.52
C TYR A 256 25.53 1.83 8.27
N GLU A 257 24.67 0.82 8.39
CA GLU A 257 23.63 0.58 7.40
C GLU A 257 22.50 1.58 7.69
N VAL A 258 22.15 2.38 6.69
CA VAL A 258 21.10 3.40 6.76
C VAL A 258 20.03 3.00 5.76
N VAL A 259 18.78 2.93 6.23
CA VAL A 259 17.60 2.70 5.38
C VAL A 259 16.93 4.04 5.14
N LEU A 260 16.73 4.35 3.86
CA LEU A 260 16.00 5.52 3.39
C LEU A 260 14.65 5.06 2.83
N GLU A 261 13.56 5.71 3.22
CA GLU A 261 12.25 5.58 2.56
C GLU A 261 11.90 6.95 1.96
N ASP A 262 11.60 6.99 0.66
CA ASP A 262 11.36 8.24 -0.12
C ASP A 262 12.49 9.29 0.02
N GLY A 263 13.72 8.83 0.32
CA GLY A 263 14.91 9.66 0.57
C GLY A 263 15.10 10.12 2.02
N GLU A 264 14.16 9.83 2.93
CA GLU A 264 14.25 10.18 4.36
C GLU A 264 14.83 9.03 5.21
N GLU A 265 15.73 9.33 6.15
CA GLU A 265 16.33 8.32 7.05
C GLU A 265 15.32 7.78 8.07
N VAL A 266 14.84 6.55 7.86
CA VAL A 266 13.93 5.84 8.78
C VAL A 266 14.66 4.92 9.77
N SER A 267 15.86 4.44 9.42
CA SER A 267 16.65 3.55 10.29
C SER A 267 18.16 3.69 10.07
N ARG A 268 18.93 3.51 11.15
CA ARG A 268 20.39 3.50 11.15
C ARG A 268 20.93 2.47 12.16
N GLU A 269 21.68 1.48 11.68
CA GLU A 269 22.31 0.43 12.49
C GLU A 269 23.84 0.41 12.35
N LEU A 270 24.57 0.30 13.46
CA LEU A 270 26.03 0.21 13.46
C LEU A 270 26.49 -1.21 13.10
N VAL A 271 26.85 -1.44 11.83
CA VAL A 271 27.24 -2.76 11.33
C VAL A 271 28.73 -3.08 11.54
N LYS A 272 29.61 -2.07 11.53
CA LYS A 272 31.07 -2.27 11.68
C LYS A 272 31.74 -1.08 12.35
N THR A 273 32.75 -1.33 13.19
CA THR A 273 33.71 -0.32 13.64
C THR A 273 35.11 -0.76 13.24
N GLU A 274 35.88 0.13 12.60
CA GLU A 274 37.23 -0.12 12.10
C GLU A 274 38.21 0.90 12.69
N THR A 275 39.29 0.45 13.31
CA THR A 275 40.32 1.35 13.85
C THR A 275 41.21 1.88 12.73
N VAL A 276 41.06 3.16 12.41
CA VAL A 276 41.91 3.89 11.44
C VAL A 276 43.25 4.26 12.07
N LYS A 277 43.25 4.58 13.37
CA LYS A 277 44.45 4.98 14.11
C LYS A 277 44.34 4.53 15.56
N GLU A 278 45.29 3.71 16.00
CA GLU A 278 45.41 3.37 17.41
C GLU A 278 45.73 4.59 18.27
N GLY A 279 45.07 4.69 19.41
CA GLY A 279 45.37 5.69 20.42
C GLY A 279 46.66 5.36 21.18
N LYS A 280 47.31 6.38 21.73
CA LYS A 280 48.45 6.19 22.66
C LYS A 280 48.07 6.76 24.01
N ASP A 281 48.15 5.95 25.05
CA ASP A 281 47.89 6.42 26.40
C ASP A 281 48.94 7.44 26.86
N ARG A 282 48.49 8.41 27.66
CA ARG A 282 49.37 9.34 28.36
C ARG A 282 49.98 8.63 29.57
N ILE A 283 51.30 8.47 29.59
CA ILE A 283 52.00 7.83 30.71
C ILE A 283 52.51 8.90 31.66
N VAL A 284 52.11 8.85 32.92
CA VAL A 284 52.57 9.74 33.99
C VAL A 284 53.34 8.94 35.03
N ALA A 285 54.62 9.26 35.21
CA ALA A 285 55.44 8.74 36.28
C ALA A 285 55.12 9.49 37.59
N VAL A 286 54.82 8.75 38.66
CA VAL A 286 54.56 9.30 39.99
C VAL A 286 55.63 8.84 40.97
N GLY A 287 56.19 9.80 41.71
CA GLY A 287 57.28 9.53 42.63
C GLY A 287 56.88 8.68 43.82
N THR A 288 57.77 7.76 44.18
CA THR A 288 57.67 6.89 45.35
C THR A 288 58.90 6.96 46.25
N GLN A 289 59.91 7.75 45.90
CA GLN A 289 61.09 7.97 46.74
C GLN A 289 60.69 8.74 48.02
N PRO A 290 60.87 8.17 49.22
CA PRO A 290 60.56 8.85 50.46
C PRO A 290 61.41 10.11 50.63
N ALA A 291 60.83 11.17 51.21
CA ALA A 291 61.62 12.31 51.65
C ALA A 291 62.62 11.87 52.74
N PRO A 292 63.87 12.36 52.74
CA PRO A 292 64.82 12.05 53.80
C PRO A 292 64.29 12.56 55.15
N THR A 293 64.15 11.66 56.11
CA THR A 293 63.67 11.97 57.46
C THR A 293 64.77 12.64 58.27
N VAL A 294 64.78 13.98 58.26
CA VAL A 294 65.57 14.76 59.24
C VAL A 294 64.93 14.61 60.62
N SER A 295 65.54 13.76 61.45
CA SER A 295 65.22 13.67 62.88
C SER A 295 65.80 14.87 63.62
N ARG A 296 64.94 15.64 64.29
CA ARG A 296 65.26 16.48 65.47
C ARG A 296 63.96 16.82 66.21
N GLY A 297 63.99 16.72 67.53
CA GLY A 297 62.80 16.75 68.37
C GLY A 297 62.43 18.12 68.95
N SER A 298 61.35 18.06 69.75
CA SER A 298 60.87 18.99 70.78
C SER A 298 60.46 20.43 70.42
N SER A 299 59.25 20.74 70.91
CA SER A 299 58.83 21.98 71.61
C SER A 299 58.60 23.29 70.84
N SER A 300 57.29 23.60 70.73
CA SER A 300 56.62 24.84 71.16
C SER A 300 56.83 26.18 70.44
N SER A 301 55.66 26.66 69.96
CA SER A 301 55.07 27.99 70.18
C SER A 301 55.37 29.19 69.25
N SER A 302 54.28 29.97 69.10
CA SER A 302 54.15 31.39 68.69
C SER A 302 54.41 31.84 67.24
N SER A 303 53.27 31.98 66.53
CA SER A 303 52.77 33.20 65.85
C SER A 303 53.34 33.75 64.53
N SER A 304 52.36 34.23 63.73
CA SER A 304 52.36 35.37 62.78
C SER A 304 52.97 35.26 61.37
N ALA A 305 52.05 35.30 60.39
CA ALA A 305 52.03 36.11 59.15
C ALA A 305 52.92 35.76 57.92
N GLY A 306 52.33 35.92 56.73
CA GLY A 306 52.96 35.82 55.39
C GLY A 306 52.68 34.47 54.69
N SER A 307 51.66 34.30 53.84
CA SER A 307 51.40 34.83 52.48
C SER A 307 52.22 34.21 51.34
N SER A 308 51.50 33.56 50.40
CA SER A 308 51.90 33.13 49.02
C SER A 308 53.14 32.23 48.85
N SER A 309 53.26 31.32 47.88
CA SER A 309 52.34 30.61 46.96
C SER A 309 53.19 29.50 46.25
N SER A 310 52.71 28.57 45.43
CA SER A 310 51.39 28.19 44.89
C SER A 310 51.41 26.66 44.61
N GLY A 311 50.27 26.06 44.24
CA GLY A 311 50.20 24.63 43.88
C GLY A 311 48.80 24.04 44.09
N GLU A 312 47.84 24.41 43.24
CA GLU A 312 46.43 24.04 43.41
C GLU A 312 46.13 22.58 43.07
N ALA A 313 46.39 21.71 44.04
CA ALA A 313 45.56 20.52 44.21
C ALA A 313 44.11 20.99 44.45
N ARG A 314 43.18 20.62 43.56
CA ARG A 314 41.75 20.95 43.71
C ARG A 314 41.24 20.37 45.03
N SER A 315 41.05 21.23 46.02
CA SER A 315 40.70 20.88 47.40
C SER A 315 39.24 20.47 47.51
N GLY A 316 38.95 19.27 46.98
CA GLY A 316 37.61 18.72 46.87
C GLY A 316 37.43 17.44 47.67
N ARG A 317 36.34 17.35 48.43
CA ARG A 317 35.99 16.11 49.16
C ARG A 317 35.70 15.01 48.14
N THR A 318 36.52 13.95 48.17
CA THR A 318 36.37 12.81 47.27
C THR A 318 35.67 11.66 47.97
N LEU A 319 34.66 11.09 47.30
CA LEU A 319 33.83 9.98 47.76
C LEU A 319 33.94 8.83 46.76
N THR A 320 33.81 7.59 47.24
CA THR A 320 33.60 6.42 46.37
C THR A 320 32.11 6.09 46.39
N VAL A 321 31.50 6.00 45.21
CA VAL A 321 30.05 5.84 45.05
C VAL A 321 29.71 4.78 44.00
N THR A 322 28.51 4.22 44.10
CA THR A 322 27.92 3.44 43.01
C THR A 322 27.26 4.39 42.02
N ALA A 323 27.61 4.29 40.74
CA ALA A 323 27.08 5.14 39.66
C ALA A 323 26.32 4.31 38.62
N THR A 324 25.04 4.62 38.45
CA THR A 324 24.21 4.22 37.31
C THR A 324 24.12 5.36 36.28
N ALA A 325 23.38 5.16 35.18
CA ALA A 325 23.05 6.24 34.25
C ALA A 325 21.55 6.28 33.94
N TYR A 326 21.05 7.50 33.68
CA TYR A 326 19.67 7.78 33.29
C TYR A 326 19.61 8.69 32.06
N THR A 327 18.44 8.77 31.43
CA THR A 327 18.21 9.59 30.23
C THR A 327 16.97 10.44 30.40
N ALA A 328 17.03 11.72 30.04
CA ALA A 328 15.85 12.59 30.01
C ALA A 328 14.75 12.16 29.03
N GLY A 329 15.10 11.39 27.98
CA GLY A 329 14.17 10.92 26.95
C GLY A 329 13.47 9.61 27.32
N CYS A 330 12.56 9.66 28.29
CA CYS A 330 11.66 8.55 28.63
C CYS A 330 10.18 8.97 28.54
N SER A 331 9.29 8.04 28.19
CA SER A 331 7.85 8.32 28.11
C SER A 331 7.32 8.78 29.48
N GLY A 332 6.65 9.94 29.51
CA GLY A 332 6.19 10.60 30.74
C GLY A 332 7.25 11.42 31.50
N CYS A 333 8.50 11.47 31.03
CA CYS A 333 9.56 12.23 31.69
C CYS A 333 9.59 13.69 31.21
N SER A 334 9.51 14.65 32.14
CA SER A 334 9.56 16.09 31.82
C SER A 334 10.91 16.56 31.26
N GLY A 335 11.99 15.81 31.55
CA GLY A 335 13.38 16.21 31.26
C GLY A 335 13.84 17.43 32.06
N ILE A 336 13.12 17.82 33.12
CA ILE A 336 13.49 18.89 34.04
C ILE A 336 14.07 18.27 35.32
N THR A 337 15.28 18.66 35.70
CA THR A 337 15.94 18.16 36.93
C THR A 337 15.42 18.87 38.18
N ALA A 338 15.75 18.33 39.37
CA ALA A 338 15.40 18.96 40.65
C ALA A 338 15.85 20.42 40.82
N THR A 339 16.91 20.85 40.13
CA THR A 339 17.37 22.27 40.12
C THR A 339 16.80 23.10 38.97
N GLY A 340 15.88 22.56 38.17
CA GLY A 340 15.23 23.25 37.05
C GLY A 340 15.98 23.20 35.73
N ILE A 341 17.04 22.39 35.61
CA ILE A 341 17.80 22.26 34.35
C ILE A 341 16.95 21.47 33.33
N ASN A 342 16.72 22.05 32.17
CA ASN A 342 16.00 21.39 31.07
C ASN A 342 16.98 20.61 30.19
N LEU A 343 17.07 19.30 30.44
CA LEU A 343 17.92 18.37 29.70
C LEU A 343 17.41 18.07 28.29
N ASN A 344 16.13 18.35 27.98
CA ASN A 344 15.63 18.25 26.60
C ASN A 344 16.13 19.40 25.71
N LYS A 345 16.41 20.58 26.27
CA LYS A 345 17.06 21.70 25.54
C LYS A 345 18.56 21.50 25.33
N ASN A 346 19.24 20.73 26.18
CA ASN A 346 20.64 20.38 26.01
C ASN A 346 20.90 18.95 26.51
N ARG A 347 20.70 17.97 25.62
CA ARG A 347 20.82 16.53 25.94
C ARG A 347 22.23 16.09 26.27
N ASN A 348 23.25 16.89 25.93
CA ASN A 348 24.66 16.64 26.23
C ASN A 348 25.14 17.28 27.54
N MET A 349 24.27 18.00 28.25
CA MET A 349 24.63 18.67 29.50
C MET A 349 24.96 17.67 30.62
N LYS A 350 26.16 17.78 31.20
CA LYS A 350 26.64 16.89 32.25
C LYS A 350 26.00 17.21 33.60
N VAL A 351 24.90 16.52 33.90
CA VAL A 351 24.20 16.57 35.20
C VAL A 351 24.25 15.19 35.86
N ILE A 352 24.31 15.17 37.19
CA ILE A 352 24.13 13.96 37.98
C ILE A 352 22.99 14.12 39.00
N ALA A 353 22.29 13.02 39.25
CA ALA A 353 21.39 12.87 40.38
C ALA A 353 22.16 12.42 41.62
N VAL A 354 21.85 13.00 42.78
CA VAL A 354 22.58 12.76 44.05
C VAL A 354 21.64 12.66 45.25
N ASP A 355 22.18 12.22 46.39
CA ASP A 355 21.60 12.49 47.70
C ASP A 355 22.10 13.86 48.21
N PRO A 356 21.23 14.88 48.39
CA PRO A 356 21.62 16.22 48.84
C PRO A 356 22.34 16.26 50.19
N ASN A 357 22.16 15.24 51.04
CA ASN A 357 22.85 15.14 52.33
C ASN A 357 24.32 14.70 52.17
N VAL A 358 24.68 14.10 51.04
CA VAL A 358 26.01 13.57 50.74
C VAL A 358 26.76 14.47 49.75
N ILE A 359 26.07 14.95 48.71
CA ILE A 359 26.58 15.93 47.73
C ILE A 359 25.49 17.01 47.59
N PRO A 360 25.73 18.27 48.03
CA PRO A 360 24.74 19.33 47.90
C PRO A 360 24.32 19.60 46.46
N LEU A 361 23.05 19.95 46.26
CA LEU A 361 22.58 20.39 44.94
C LEU A 361 23.24 21.72 44.54
N GLY A 362 23.54 21.85 43.25
CA GLY A 362 24.29 22.97 42.69
C GLY A 362 25.82 22.82 42.77
N SER A 363 26.35 21.86 43.53
CA SER A 363 27.80 21.59 43.54
C SER A 363 28.32 21.18 42.16
N ARG A 364 29.49 21.72 41.78
CA ARG A 364 30.29 21.13 40.70
C ARG A 364 31.00 19.89 41.23
N VAL A 365 31.10 18.87 40.39
CA VAL A 365 31.76 17.61 40.75
C VAL A 365 32.59 17.11 39.56
N TYR A 366 33.67 16.40 39.84
CA TYR A 366 34.35 15.58 38.85
C TYR A 366 34.04 14.10 39.12
N VAL A 367 33.47 13.41 38.13
CA VAL A 367 33.13 11.98 38.19
C VAL A 367 34.14 11.21 37.34
N GLU A 368 34.84 10.26 37.96
CA GLU A 368 35.81 9.38 37.32
C GLU A 368 35.17 8.64 36.13
N GLY A 369 35.74 8.83 34.92
CA GLY A 369 35.24 8.24 33.68
C GLY A 369 34.04 8.94 33.02
N TYR A 370 33.43 9.95 33.64
CA TYR A 370 32.27 10.69 33.07
C TYR A 370 32.56 12.18 32.82
N GLY A 371 33.47 12.78 33.59
CA GLY A 371 33.92 14.18 33.45
C GLY A 371 33.42 15.11 34.56
N GLU A 372 33.56 16.42 34.32
CA GLU A 372 32.97 17.43 35.20
C GLU A 372 31.45 17.52 34.97
N ALA A 373 30.69 17.62 36.05
CA ALA A 373 29.23 17.64 36.04
C ALA A 373 28.67 18.54 37.16
N ILE A 374 27.38 18.85 37.05
CA ILE A 374 26.63 19.57 38.09
C ILE A 374 25.78 18.56 38.86
N ALA A 375 25.81 18.61 40.19
CA ALA A 375 24.86 17.93 41.07
C ALA A 375 23.49 18.64 40.97
N GLY A 376 22.77 18.38 39.89
CA GLY A 376 21.61 19.15 39.48
C GLY A 376 20.28 18.44 39.66
N ASP A 377 20.27 17.18 40.09
CA ASP A 377 19.07 16.34 40.13
C ASP A 377 18.98 15.45 41.38
N THR A 378 17.82 14.85 41.61
CA THR A 378 17.59 13.91 42.72
C THR A 378 16.67 12.76 42.29
N GLY A 379 17.04 11.52 42.60
CA GLY A 379 16.18 10.35 42.39
C GLY A 379 15.72 9.71 43.69
N GLY A 380 14.50 9.14 43.72
CA GLY A 380 14.00 8.42 44.89
C GLY A 380 14.90 7.27 45.34
N ALA A 381 15.48 6.55 44.36
CA ALA A 381 16.41 5.44 44.56
C ALA A 381 17.91 5.86 44.60
N ILE A 382 18.19 7.16 44.70
CA ILE A 382 19.55 7.74 44.79
C ILE A 382 19.72 8.30 46.20
N LYS A 383 20.30 7.49 47.08
CA LYS A 383 20.48 7.74 48.52
C LYS A 383 21.87 7.30 48.97
N GLY A 384 22.46 8.03 49.92
CA GLY A 384 23.80 7.75 50.42
C GLY A 384 24.89 7.91 49.35
N ASN A 385 25.87 7.00 49.35
CA ASN A 385 26.99 6.99 48.39
C ASN A 385 26.57 6.36 47.04
N LYS A 386 25.51 6.89 46.43
CA LYS A 386 25.04 6.49 45.10
C LYS A 386 24.76 7.75 44.27
N ILE A 387 25.06 7.69 42.98
CA ILE A 387 24.73 8.73 42.00
C ILE A 387 24.08 8.11 40.76
N ASP A 388 23.42 8.94 39.96
CA ASP A 388 22.96 8.60 38.61
C ASP A 388 23.50 9.64 37.63
N VAL A 389 24.15 9.24 36.54
CA VAL A 389 24.69 10.18 35.56
C VAL A 389 23.74 10.38 34.38
N HIS A 390 23.43 11.62 34.00
CA HIS A 390 22.59 11.87 32.82
C HIS A 390 23.40 11.58 31.55
N VAL A 391 22.80 10.88 30.60
CA VAL A 391 23.38 10.64 29.27
C VAL A 391 22.35 10.88 28.15
N PRO A 392 22.79 11.23 26.93
CA PRO A 392 21.88 11.68 25.87
C PRO A 392 20.89 10.62 25.39
N THR A 393 21.34 9.38 25.23
CA THR A 393 20.58 8.25 24.67
C THR A 393 20.54 7.03 25.60
N LYS A 394 19.53 6.17 25.40
CA LYS A 394 19.41 4.88 26.12
C LYS A 394 20.61 3.96 25.84
N SER A 395 21.21 4.06 24.65
CA SER A 395 22.43 3.31 24.30
C SER A 395 23.63 3.71 25.17
N ASP A 396 23.76 5.01 25.48
CA ASP A 396 24.81 5.51 26.36
C ASP A 396 24.64 4.98 27.79
N ALA A 397 23.39 4.90 28.27
CA ALA A 397 23.09 4.41 29.61
C ALA A 397 23.44 2.92 29.75
N PHE A 398 23.16 2.11 28.73
CA PHE A 398 23.59 0.71 28.69
C PHE A 398 25.11 0.56 28.62
N ARG A 399 25.81 1.38 27.82
CA ARG A 399 27.30 1.38 27.80
C ARG A 399 27.93 1.87 29.10
N TRP A 400 27.26 2.75 29.84
CA TRP A 400 27.67 3.14 31.18
C TRP A 400 27.46 2.00 32.19
N GLY A 401 26.28 1.38 32.19
CA GLY A 401 25.93 0.28 33.09
C GLY A 401 25.91 0.70 34.57
N ASN A 402 26.25 -0.24 35.46
CA ASN A 402 26.42 0.03 36.89
C ASN A 402 27.89 -0.20 37.28
N ARG A 403 28.52 0.81 37.89
CA ARG A 403 29.96 0.79 38.23
C ARG A 403 30.28 1.57 39.49
N THR A 404 31.33 1.19 40.19
CA THR A 404 31.87 1.96 41.33
C THR A 404 32.87 2.98 40.81
N VAL A 405 32.70 4.26 41.15
CA VAL A 405 33.55 5.37 40.70
C VAL A 405 33.89 6.33 41.84
N LYS A 406 34.96 7.10 41.69
CA LYS A 406 35.24 8.25 42.56
C LYS A 406 34.53 9.51 42.05
N VAL A 407 34.01 10.29 42.99
CA VAL A 407 33.43 11.61 42.76
C VAL A 407 34.14 12.61 43.65
N THR A 408 34.75 13.62 43.06
CA THR A 408 35.39 14.73 43.76
C THR A 408 34.49 15.95 43.70
N ILE A 409 33.98 16.40 44.84
CA ILE A 409 33.18 17.64 44.93
C ILE A 409 34.13 18.82 44.77
N LEU A 410 33.90 19.64 43.75
CA LEU A 410 34.67 20.84 43.45
C LEU A 410 34.03 22.01 44.19
N ASN A 411 34.79 22.64 45.10
CA ASN A 411 34.38 23.84 45.83
C ASN A 411 34.58 25.09 44.97
#